data_AF-A0A534R1X9-F1
#
_entry.id   AF-A0A534R1X9-F1
#
_cell.length_a   1.000
_cell.length_b   1.000
_cell.length_c   1.000
_cell.angle_alpha   90.00
_cell.angle_beta   90.00
_cell.angle_gamma   90.00
#
_symmetry.space_group_name_H-M   'P 1'
#
loop_
_entity.id
_entity.type
_entity.pdbx_description
1 polymer ?
#
loop_
_entity_poly.entity_id
_entity_poly.type
_entity_poly.pdbx_seq_one_letter_code
_entity_poly.pdbx_strand_id
1 'polypeptide(L)'
;MHERAAMEQELSILAVAARERRSADLFLRAAVEGLCWALLAGVCGKLLWDSRIPPLFFWPLVLLDLVLLWDAVRRYREGRVSLRREVQVEARLRELRLALGIDP
;
A
#
# COMPACT_ATOMS: atom_id res chain seq x y z
N MET A 1 22.18 -22.42 25.61
CA MET A 1 22.49 -20.97 25.49
C MET A 1 22.52 -20.48 24.05
N HIS A 2 23.09 -21.23 23.09
CA HIS A 2 23.12 -20.81 21.68
C HIS A 2 21.74 -20.64 21.01
N GLU A 3 20.76 -21.49 21.33
CA GLU A 3 19.39 -21.35 20.80
C GLU A 3 18.71 -20.06 21.25
N ARG A 4 18.95 -19.62 22.49
CA ARG A 4 18.36 -18.39 23.03
C ARG A 4 18.92 -17.15 22.33
N ALA A 5 20.23 -17.12 22.12
CA ALA A 5 20.89 -16.04 21.39
C ALA A 5 20.41 -15.96 19.92
N ALA A 6 20.20 -17.11 19.26
CA ALA A 6 19.65 -17.15 17.91
C ALA A 6 18.22 -16.58 17.85
N MET A 7 17.36 -16.94 18.81
CA MET A 7 16.00 -16.41 18.89
C MET A 7 15.96 -14.90 19.19
N GLU A 8 16.85 -14.39 20.04
CA GLU A 8 16.96 -12.94 20.32
C GLU A 8 17.42 -12.15 19.09
N GLN A 9 18.35 -12.72 18.32
CA GLN A 9 18.85 -12.11 17.10
C GLN A 9 17.76 -12.08 16.02
N GLU A 10 17.01 -13.16 15.85
CA GLU A 10 15.87 -13.24 14.94
C GLU A 10 14.76 -12.25 15.35
N LEU A 11 14.49 -12.11 16.65
CA LEU A 11 13.52 -11.17 17.19
C LEU A 11 13.93 -9.71 16.94
N SER A 12 15.22 -9.39 17.04
CA SER A 12 15.72 -8.04 16.75
C SER A 12 15.55 -7.66 15.28
N ILE A 13 15.81 -8.59 14.35
CA ILE A 13 15.65 -8.39 12.91
C ILE A 13 14.17 -8.20 12.55
N LEU A 14 13.30 -9.05 13.10
CA LEU A 14 11.85 -8.98 12.87
C LEU A 14 11.22 -7.73 13.51
N ALA A 15 11.71 -7.28 14.68
CA ALA A 15 11.23 -6.07 15.33
C ALA A 15 11.61 -4.80 14.56
N VAL A 16 12.79 -4.76 13.93
CA VAL A 16 13.18 -3.66 13.04
C VAL A 16 12.32 -3.66 11.77
N ALA A 17 12.12 -4.83 11.16
CA ALA A 17 11.28 -4.98 9.97
C ALA A 17 9.80 -4.61 10.23
N ALA A 18 9.27 -4.91 11.41
CA ALA A 18 7.90 -4.54 11.81
C ALA A 18 7.74 -3.04 12.13
N ARG A 19 8.84 -2.36 12.51
CA ARG A 19 8.81 -0.92 12.84
C ARG A 19 8.77 -0.04 11.60
N GLU A 20 9.32 -0.49 10.48
CA GLU A 20 9.07 0.11 9.17
C GLU A 20 7.65 -0.27 8.71
N ARG A 21 6.66 0.58 9.05
CA ARG A 21 5.26 0.45 8.59
C ARG A 21 5.13 0.72 7.08
N ARG A 22 5.81 -0.07 6.27
CA ARG A 22 5.90 0.07 4.82
C ARG A 22 4.54 -0.05 4.14
N SER A 23 3.61 -0.83 4.71
CA SER A 23 2.22 -0.89 4.28
C SER A 23 1.49 0.45 4.38
N ALA A 24 1.69 1.22 5.45
CA ALA A 24 1.00 2.48 5.67
C ALA A 24 1.38 3.53 4.60
N ASP A 25 2.67 3.56 4.23
CA ASP A 25 3.16 4.46 3.18
C ASP A 25 2.62 4.06 1.79
N LEU A 26 2.55 2.76 1.50
CA LEU A 26 1.94 2.25 0.27
C LEU A 26 0.44 2.56 0.18
N PHE A 27 -0.31 2.42 1.28
CA PHE A 27 -1.72 2.77 1.34
C PHE A 27 -1.95 4.28 1.23
N LEU A 28 -1.10 5.10 1.87
CA LEU A 28 -1.16 6.55 1.76
C LEU A 28 -0.94 7.00 0.32
N ARG A 29 0.08 6.45 -0.36
CA ARG A 29 0.35 6.74 -1.77
C ARG A 29 -0.80 6.34 -2.68
N ALA A 30 -1.36 5.14 -2.48
CA ALA A 30 -2.52 4.68 -3.23
C ALA A 30 -3.76 5.55 -2.98
N ALA A 31 -3.97 6.05 -1.76
CA ALA A 31 -5.07 6.95 -1.44
C ALA A 31 -4.92 8.32 -2.11
N VAL A 32 -3.71 8.91 -2.08
CA VAL A 32 -3.43 10.18 -2.76
C VAL A 32 -3.61 10.04 -4.28
N GLU A 33 -3.12 8.96 -4.88
CA GLU A 33 -3.29 8.72 -6.31
C GLU A 33 -4.74 8.44 -6.70
N GLY A 34 -5.47 7.69 -5.88
CA GLY A 34 -6.90 7.47 -6.05
C GLY A 34 -7.71 8.77 -5.96
N LEU A 35 -7.31 9.70 -5.08
CA LEU A 35 -7.94 11.02 -4.99
C LEU A 35 -7.66 11.87 -6.22
N CYS A 36 -6.40 11.91 -6.69
CA CYS A 36 -6.04 12.61 -7.92
C CYS A 36 -6.80 12.07 -9.14
N TRP A 37 -6.91 10.74 -9.23
CA TRP A 37 -7.73 10.08 -10.25
C TRP A 37 -9.20 10.49 -10.14
N ALA A 38 -9.81 10.41 -8.95
CA ALA A 38 -11.23 10.73 -8.79
C ALA A 38 -11.57 12.18 -9.21
N LEU A 39 -10.66 13.13 -8.95
CA LEU A 39 -10.79 14.52 -9.40
C LEU A 39 -10.70 14.64 -10.92
N LEU A 40 -9.72 13.99 -11.55
CA LEU A 40 -9.54 14.02 -13.01
C LEU A 40 -10.68 13.30 -13.75
N ALA A 41 -11.15 12.16 -13.23
CA ALA A 41 -12.32 11.45 -13.73
C ALA A 41 -13.57 12.33 -13.66
N GLY A 42 -13.74 13.10 -12.58
CA GLY A 42 -14.83 14.08 -12.45
C GLY A 42 -14.74 15.19 -13.50
N VAL A 43 -13.54 15.71 -13.76
CA VAL A 43 -13.29 16.72 -14.81
C VAL A 43 -13.57 16.15 -16.20
N CYS A 44 -13.09 14.93 -16.50
CA CYS A 44 -13.33 14.24 -17.76
C CYS A 44 -14.84 13.97 -17.97
N GLY A 45 -15.53 13.47 -16.95
CA GLY A 45 -16.96 13.20 -16.99
C GLY A 45 -17.76 14.48 -17.22
N LYS A 46 -17.40 15.58 -16.54
CA LYS A 46 -18.04 16.89 -16.76
C LYS A 46 -17.80 17.40 -18.18
N LEU A 47 -16.57 17.33 -18.69
CA LEU A 47 -16.22 17.72 -20.06
C LEU A 47 -17.01 16.92 -21.11
N LEU A 48 -17.18 15.61 -20.89
CA LEU A 48 -17.94 14.75 -21.78
C LEU A 48 -19.45 15.07 -21.72
N TRP A 49 -19.98 15.37 -20.53
CA TRP A 49 -21.38 15.74 -20.35
C TRP A 49 -21.72 17.10 -20.99
N ASP A 50 -20.81 18.07 -20.91
CA ASP A 50 -21.00 19.41 -21.50
C ASP A 50 -20.79 19.45 -23.02
N SER A 51 -20.07 18.48 -23.60
CA SER A 51 -19.59 18.58 -24.99
C SER A 51 -20.29 17.58 -25.93
N ARG A 52 -20.96 18.09 -26.98
CA ARG A 52 -21.49 17.25 -28.08
C ARG A 52 -20.38 16.55 -28.90
N ILE A 53 -19.21 17.16 -28.97
CA ILE A 53 -17.99 16.61 -29.59
C ILE A 53 -16.87 16.86 -28.59
N PRO A 54 -16.19 15.82 -28.08
CA PRO A 54 -15.12 16.01 -27.10
C PRO A 54 -13.95 16.79 -27.74
N PRO A 55 -13.42 17.82 -27.04
CA PRO A 55 -12.33 18.60 -27.57
C PRO A 55 -11.04 17.77 -27.68
N LEU A 56 -10.11 18.15 -28.57
CA LEU A 56 -8.87 17.38 -28.82
C LEU A 56 -8.05 17.10 -27.55
N PHE A 57 -8.10 17.97 -26.55
CA PHE A 57 -7.40 17.80 -25.27
C PHE A 57 -8.05 16.76 -24.33
N PHE A 58 -9.26 16.28 -24.64
CA PHE A 58 -9.94 15.24 -23.87
C PHE A 58 -9.19 13.90 -23.93
N TRP A 59 -8.71 13.51 -25.10
CA TRP A 59 -8.01 12.25 -25.31
C TRP A 59 -6.74 12.09 -24.47
N PRO A 60 -5.80 13.06 -24.44
CA PRO A 60 -4.65 12.96 -23.54
C PRO A 60 -5.06 13.02 -22.06
N LEU A 61 -6.13 13.74 -21.70
CA LEU A 61 -6.63 13.79 -20.32
C LEU A 61 -7.16 12.44 -19.84
N VAL A 62 -7.97 11.78 -20.68
CA VAL A 62 -8.51 10.45 -20.39
C VAL A 62 -7.40 9.41 -20.34
N LEU A 63 -6.41 9.51 -21.23
CA LEU A 63 -5.25 8.63 -21.18
C LEU A 63 -4.49 8.79 -19.84
N LEU A 64 -4.26 10.03 -19.40
CA LEU A 64 -3.64 10.32 -18.11
C LEU A 64 -4.47 9.77 -16.95
N ASP A 65 -5.79 9.95 -17.00
CA ASP A 65 -6.71 9.43 -15.99
C ASP A 65 -6.64 7.90 -15.88
N LEU A 66 -6.63 7.20 -17.02
CA LEU A 66 -6.48 5.74 -17.06
C LEU A 66 -5.13 5.26 -16.51
N VAL A 67 -4.04 5.99 -16.79
CA VAL A 67 -2.71 5.67 -16.25
C VAL A 67 -2.68 5.84 -14.73
N LEU A 68 -3.29 6.91 -14.22
CA LEU A 68 -3.41 7.16 -12.78
C LEU A 68 -4.27 6.09 -12.09
N LEU A 69 -5.39 5.71 -12.70
CA LEU A 69 -6.23 4.62 -12.21
C LEU A 69 -5.44 3.31 -12.15
N TRP A 70 -4.72 2.98 -13.21
CA TRP A 70 -3.91 1.78 -13.27
C TRP A 70 -2.84 1.77 -12.18
N ASP A 71 -2.11 2.88 -11.97
CA ASP A 71 -1.07 2.93 -10.96
C ASP A 71 -1.66 2.85 -9.53
N ALA A 72 -2.77 3.54 -9.27
CA ALA A 72 -3.48 3.45 -7.99
C ALA A 72 -3.92 2.00 -7.69
N VAL A 73 -4.51 1.31 -8.68
CA VAL A 73 -4.91 -0.10 -8.56
C VAL A 73 -3.70 -1.00 -8.32
N ARG A 74 -2.60 -0.79 -9.06
CA ARG A 74 -1.37 -1.57 -8.90
C ARG A 74 -0.81 -1.41 -7.49
N ARG A 75 -0.67 -0.18 -7.00
CA ARG A 75 -0.13 0.09 -5.66
C ARG A 75 -1.06 -0.39 -4.55
N TYR A 76 -2.36 -0.32 -4.74
CA TYR A 76 -3.32 -0.92 -3.81
C TYR A 76 -3.13 -2.43 -3.71
N ARG A 77 -2.94 -3.13 -4.84
CA ARG A 77 -2.67 -4.57 -4.85
C ARG A 77 -1.34 -4.91 -4.18
N GLU A 78 -0.28 -4.14 -4.45
CA GLU A 78 1.02 -4.31 -3.79
C GLU A 78 0.93 -4.07 -2.28
N GLY A 79 0.22 -3.02 -1.85
CA GLY A 79 -0.05 -2.73 -0.44
C GLY A 79 -0.81 -3.87 0.25
N ARG A 80 -1.79 -4.49 -0.42
CA ARG A 80 -2.51 -5.66 0.11
C ARG A 80 -1.60 -6.89 0.29
N VAL A 81 -0.66 -7.11 -0.62
CA VAL A 81 0.33 -8.19 -0.50
C VAL A 81 1.31 -7.88 0.63
N SER A 82 1.79 -6.65 0.74
CA SER A 82 2.68 -6.21 1.83
C SER A 82 2.01 -6.34 3.18
N LEU A 83 0.74 -5.92 3.31
CA LEU A 83 -0.04 -6.03 4.55
C LEU A 83 -0.18 -7.48 5.01
N ARG A 84 -0.43 -8.42 4.09
CA ARG A 84 -0.49 -9.85 4.45
C ARG A 84 0.85 -10.37 4.97
N ARG A 85 1.96 -9.92 4.38
CA ARG A 85 3.32 -10.28 4.84
C ARG A 85 3.60 -9.68 6.22
N GLU A 86 3.25 -8.43 6.44
CA GLU A 86 3.43 -7.75 7.72
C GLU A 86 2.62 -8.43 8.84
N VAL A 87 1.36 -8.80 8.60
CA VAL A 87 0.55 -9.55 9.57
C VAL A 87 1.16 -10.91 9.91
N GLN A 88 1.73 -11.61 8.93
CA GLN A 88 2.43 -12.89 9.17
C GLN A 88 3.69 -12.69 10.01
N VAL A 89 4.45 -11.62 9.75
CA VAL A 89 5.66 -11.26 10.51
C VAL A 89 5.31 -10.86 11.95
N GLU A 90 4.26 -10.06 12.15
CA GLU A 90 3.79 -9.69 13.49
C GLU A 90 3.29 -10.90 14.28
N ALA A 91 2.55 -11.83 13.64
CA ALA A 91 2.11 -13.07 14.27
C ALA A 91 3.30 -13.92 14.73
N ARG A 92 4.32 -14.08 13.87
CA ARG A 92 5.56 -14.77 14.23
C ARG A 92 6.32 -14.07 15.36
N LEU A 93 6.39 -12.74 15.34
CA LEU A 93 7.03 -11.96 16.39
C LEU A 93 6.34 -12.20 17.75
N ARG A 94 5.00 -12.25 17.76
CA ARG A 94 4.21 -12.51 18.96
C ARG A 94 4.41 -13.94 19.47
N GLU A 95 4.43 -14.94 18.60
CA GLU A 95 4.76 -16.32 18.97
C GLU A 95 6.15 -16.43 19.61
N LEU A 96 7.16 -15.79 19.01
CA LEU A 96 8.54 -15.77 19.54
C LEU A 96 8.62 -15.07 20.89
N ARG A 97 7.91 -13.96 21.10
CA ARG A 97 7.85 -13.27 22.39
C ARG A 97 7.20 -14.11 23.49
N LEU A 98 6.11 -14.81 23.17
CA LEU A 98 5.47 -15.76 24.08
C LEU A 98 6.40 -16.92 24.43
N ALA A 99 7.08 -17.50 23.43
CA ALA A 99 8.04 -18.59 23.64
C ALA A 99 9.24 -18.17 24.51
N LEU A 100 9.66 -16.91 24.42
CA LEU A 100 10.73 -16.33 25.23
C LEU A 100 10.27 -15.85 26.62
N GLY A 101 8.96 -15.86 26.89
CA GLY A 101 8.38 -15.38 28.15
C GLY A 101 8.48 -13.87 28.35
N ILE A 102 8.59 -13.10 27.26
CA ILE A 102 8.74 -11.64 27.29
C ILE A 102 7.37 -10.95 27.46
N ASP A 103 6.32 -11.52 26.88
CA ASP A 103 4.92 -11.07 27.03
C ASP A 103 4.12 -12.16 27.77
N PRO A 104 3.29 -11.82 28.79
CA PRO A 104 2.45 -12.78 29.53
C PRO A 104 1.22 -13.27 28.76
#